data_AF-A0A1I3RF94-F1
#
_entry.id   AF-A0A1I3RF94-F1
#
_cell.length_a   1.000
_cell.length_b   1.000
_cell.length_c   1.000
_cell.angle_alpha   90.00
_cell.angle_beta   90.00
_cell.angle_gamma   90.00
#
_symmetry.space_group_name_H-M   'P 1'
#
loop_
_entity.id
_entity.type
_entity.pdbx_description
1 polymer ?
#
loop_
_entity_poly.entity_id
_entity_poly.type
_entity_poly.pdbx_seq_one_letter_code
_entity_poly.pdbx_strand_id
1 'polypeptide(L)'
;MVVAANGNDGIAVRDARGAWRRLGFSDEGFSADTAIPLRSPDIDLTTEYLVGLFAGLLALMAGLSAARRNRPQVSALSVTAYVLALIGFAVSVSYRSSLVAPLLILFALACALTAVVLTVAAAVRARVSVRAALTLAAIVACTSSSICWIFSGWVSGTPDDYSTAVLSAWLAGGAGVAASVMVGWTDGRNAPGGPAA
;
A
#
# COMPACT_ATOMS: atom_id res chain seq x y z
N MET A 1 -26.15 7.34 -1.74
CA MET A 1 -26.19 6.19 -0.81
C MET A 1 -25.10 5.25 -1.25
N VAL A 2 -24.19 4.88 -0.36
CA VAL A 2 -23.00 4.07 -0.68
C VAL A 2 -23.11 2.76 0.05
N VAL A 3 -22.83 1.66 -0.63
CA VAL A 3 -22.79 0.32 -0.02
C VAL A 3 -21.37 -0.20 -0.11
N ALA A 4 -20.81 -0.62 1.02
CA ALA A 4 -19.51 -1.25 1.11
C ALA A 4 -19.64 -2.58 1.85
N ALA A 5 -19.02 -3.64 1.34
CA ALA A 5 -18.90 -4.87 2.11
C ALA A 5 -17.97 -4.60 3.29
N ASN A 6 -18.43 -4.83 4.53
CA ASN A 6 -17.67 -4.56 5.74
C ASN A 6 -17.81 -5.74 6.70
N GLY A 7 -16.81 -6.63 6.71
CA GLY A 7 -16.78 -7.87 7.50
C GLY A 7 -17.49 -9.06 6.86
N ASN A 8 -17.54 -10.19 7.58
CA ASN A 8 -18.14 -11.44 7.11
C ASN A 8 -19.65 -11.55 7.40
N ASP A 9 -20.19 -10.67 8.25
CA ASP A 9 -21.54 -10.73 8.81
C ASP A 9 -22.53 -9.76 8.14
N GLY A 10 -22.09 -8.93 7.18
CA GLY A 10 -23.01 -8.04 6.46
C GLY A 10 -22.36 -6.97 5.59
N ILE A 11 -23.17 -5.96 5.26
CA ILE A 11 -22.79 -4.77 4.49
C ILE A 11 -22.86 -3.51 5.35
N ALA A 12 -21.99 -2.54 5.07
CA ALA A 12 -22.10 -1.19 5.59
C ALA A 12 -22.73 -0.28 4.52
N VAL A 13 -23.74 0.48 4.92
CA VAL A 13 -24.45 1.45 4.06
C VAL A 13 -24.26 2.85 4.63
N ARG A 14 -23.78 3.77 3.80
CA ARG A 14 -23.76 5.20 4.11
C ARG A 14 -25.04 5.85 3.61
N ASP A 15 -25.82 6.38 4.56
CA ASP A 15 -27.05 7.09 4.26
C ASP A 15 -26.78 8.47 3.61
N ALA A 16 -27.83 9.15 3.14
CA ALA A 16 -27.72 10.46 2.51
C ALA A 16 -27.22 11.57 3.45
N ARG A 17 -27.18 11.32 4.77
CA ARG A 17 -26.64 12.23 5.78
C ARG A 17 -25.16 11.95 6.07
N GLY A 18 -24.55 10.99 5.36
CA GLY A 18 -23.16 10.58 5.56
C GLY A 18 -22.95 9.61 6.72
N ALA A 19 -24.02 9.15 7.39
CA ALA A 19 -23.91 8.24 8.51
C ALA A 19 -23.81 6.78 8.03
N TRP A 20 -22.81 6.07 8.55
CA TRP A 20 -22.63 4.64 8.30
C TRP A 20 -23.55 3.81 9.20
N ARG A 21 -24.25 2.85 8.59
CA ARG A 21 -25.06 1.85 9.27
C ARG A 21 -24.69 0.47 8.76
N ARG A 22 -24.85 -0.55 9.59
CA ARG A 22 -24.56 -1.93 9.20
C ARG A 22 -25.86 -2.70 9.03
N LEU A 23 -25.90 -3.54 8.01
CA LEU A 23 -26.99 -4.47 7.76
C LEU A 23 -26.41 -5.87 7.68
N GLY A 24 -26.87 -6.75 8.56
CA GLY A 24 -26.43 -8.13 8.66
C GLY A 24 -27.19 -9.03 7.69
N PHE A 25 -26.65 -10.21 7.42
CA PHE A 25 -27.38 -11.23 6.69
C PHE A 25 -28.50 -11.82 7.57
N SER A 26 -29.68 -12.04 6.99
CA SER A 26 -30.83 -12.70 7.61
C SER A 26 -31.58 -13.52 6.57
N ASP A 27 -32.44 -14.44 7.02
CA ASP A 27 -33.21 -15.32 6.12
C ASP A 27 -34.17 -14.55 5.20
N GLU A 28 -34.54 -13.31 5.57
CA GLU A 28 -35.40 -12.41 4.81
C GLU A 28 -34.61 -11.34 4.02
N GLY A 29 -33.26 -11.38 4.06
CA GLY A 29 -32.39 -10.42 3.37
C GLY A 29 -31.48 -9.65 4.32
N PHE A 30 -31.34 -8.33 4.13
CA PHE A 30 -30.47 -7.48 4.94
C PHE A 30 -31.27 -6.80 6.06
N SER A 31 -30.88 -7.03 7.32
CA SER A 31 -31.55 -6.43 8.49
C SER A 31 -30.56 -5.71 9.40
N ALA A 32 -30.99 -4.60 10.00
CA ALA A 32 -30.21 -3.88 11.01
C ALA A 32 -30.14 -4.67 12.34
N ASP A 33 -31.14 -5.51 12.61
CA ASP A 33 -31.28 -6.22 13.89
C ASP A 33 -30.37 -7.45 13.99
N THR A 34 -29.89 -7.96 12.85
CA THR A 34 -28.95 -9.09 12.79
C THR A 34 -27.49 -8.65 12.72
N ALA A 35 -27.23 -7.34 12.65
CA ALA A 35 -25.87 -6.79 12.59
C ALA A 35 -25.37 -6.40 13.99
N ILE A 36 -24.07 -6.61 14.24
CA ILE A 36 -23.40 -5.93 15.36
C ILE A 36 -23.37 -4.42 15.03
N PRO A 37 -23.97 -3.54 15.86
CA PRO A 37 -24.06 -2.12 15.57
C PRO A 37 -22.67 -1.48 15.53
N LEU A 38 -22.42 -0.69 14.47
CA LEU A 38 -21.18 0.08 14.32
C LEU A 38 -21.10 1.14 15.42
N ARG A 39 -20.07 1.08 16.27
CA ARG A 39 -19.75 2.18 17.19
C ARG A 39 -19.01 3.26 16.42
N SER A 40 -19.72 4.19 15.78
CA SER A 40 -19.11 5.23 14.92
C SER A 40 -18.33 4.56 13.75
N PRO A 41 -17.64 5.23 12.79
CA PRO A 41 -17.33 4.59 11.51
C PRO A 41 -16.18 3.57 11.64
N ASP A 42 -16.53 2.37 12.10
CA ASP A 42 -15.67 1.18 12.21
C ASP A 42 -15.74 0.41 10.88
N ILE A 43 -15.34 1.10 9.81
CA ILE A 43 -15.11 0.48 8.52
C ILE A 43 -13.72 -0.13 8.57
N ASP A 44 -13.65 -1.44 8.34
CA ASP A 44 -12.37 -2.12 8.24
C ASP A 44 -11.63 -1.68 6.96
N LEU A 45 -10.66 -0.78 7.14
CA LEU A 45 -9.74 -0.29 6.10
C LEU A 45 -8.40 -1.04 6.10
N THR A 46 -8.31 -2.19 6.78
CA THR A 46 -7.04 -2.91 6.91
C THR A 46 -6.45 -3.27 5.55
N THR A 47 -7.29 -3.66 4.58
CA THR A 47 -6.84 -4.01 3.23
C THR A 47 -6.26 -2.79 2.52
N GLU A 48 -6.97 -1.67 2.58
CA GLU A 48 -6.60 -0.39 1.96
C GLU A 48 -5.28 0.14 2.53
N TYR A 49 -5.08 0.03 3.84
CA TYR A 49 -3.83 0.42 4.49
C TYR A 49 -2.66 -0.49 4.12
N LEU A 50 -2.89 -1.80 4.01
CA LEU A 50 -1.90 -2.76 3.52
C LEU A 50 -1.52 -2.45 2.06
N VAL A 51 -2.50 -2.16 1.20
CA VAL A 51 -2.25 -1.72 -0.18
C VAL A 51 -1.41 -0.44 -0.20
N GLY A 52 -1.72 0.54 0.64
CA GLY A 52 -0.92 1.75 0.80
C GLY A 52 0.54 1.46 1.17
N LEU A 53 0.75 0.59 2.16
CA LEU A 53 2.08 0.16 2.60
C LEU A 53 2.88 -0.52 1.47
N PHE A 54 2.27 -1.49 0.78
CA PHE A 54 2.93 -2.23 -0.30
C PHE A 54 3.15 -1.38 -1.56
N ALA A 55 2.28 -0.40 -1.84
CA ALA A 55 2.50 0.58 -2.89
C ALA A 55 3.71 1.47 -2.59
N GLY A 56 3.86 1.94 -1.35
CA GLY A 56 5.06 2.63 -0.90
C GLY A 56 6.32 1.76 -1.04
N LEU A 57 6.26 0.50 -0.62
CA LEU A 57 7.37 -0.45 -0.77
C LEU A 57 7.75 -0.67 -2.24
N LEU A 58 6.77 -0.79 -3.14
CA LEU A 58 6.99 -0.90 -4.57
C LEU A 58 7.69 0.34 -5.12
N ALA A 59 7.26 1.54 -4.71
CA ALA A 59 7.88 2.80 -5.10
C ALA A 59 9.36 2.85 -4.68
N LEU A 60 9.67 2.45 -3.44
CA LEU A 60 11.05 2.34 -2.94
C LEU A 60 11.91 1.43 -3.81
N MET A 61 11.42 0.21 -4.05
CA MET A 61 12.13 -0.81 -4.81
C MET A 61 12.37 -0.36 -6.26
N ALA A 62 11.34 0.21 -6.91
CA ALA A 62 11.43 0.74 -8.27
C ALA A 62 12.44 1.89 -8.38
N GLY A 63 12.40 2.85 -7.45
CA GLY A 63 13.35 3.96 -7.41
C GLY A 63 14.79 3.51 -7.20
N LEU A 64 15.02 2.58 -6.27
CA LEU A 64 16.36 2.04 -6.04
C LEU A 64 16.88 1.18 -7.19
N SER A 65 16.02 0.44 -7.89
CA SER A 65 16.38 -0.25 -9.13
C SER A 65 16.78 0.75 -10.21
N ALA A 66 16.02 1.84 -10.38
CA ALA A 66 16.33 2.89 -11.34
C ALA A 66 17.67 3.59 -11.05
N ALA A 67 18.00 3.80 -9.77
CA ALA A 67 19.31 4.32 -9.34
C ALA A 67 20.49 3.42 -9.74
N ARG A 68 20.26 2.11 -9.84
CA ARG A 68 21.29 1.12 -10.14
C ARG A 68 21.39 0.75 -11.62
N ARG A 69 20.63 1.39 -12.50
CA ARG A 69 20.54 1.02 -13.93
C ARG A 69 21.88 0.91 -14.66
N ASN A 70 22.87 1.74 -14.27
CA ASN A 70 24.19 1.79 -14.89
C ASN A 70 25.16 0.74 -14.32
N ARG A 71 24.77 0.04 -13.25
CA ARG A 71 25.49 -1.08 -12.64
C ARG A 71 24.48 -2.16 -12.28
N PRO A 72 23.92 -2.90 -13.26
CA PRO A 72 22.96 -3.95 -13.03
C PRO A 72 23.63 -5.15 -12.36
N GLN A 73 23.96 -5.00 -11.08
CA GLN A 73 24.28 -6.11 -10.21
C GLN A 73 22.96 -6.63 -9.67
N VAL A 74 22.43 -7.66 -10.32
CA VAL A 74 21.34 -8.47 -9.77
C VAL A 74 21.89 -9.14 -8.52
N SER A 75 21.71 -8.48 -7.37
CA SER A 75 22.12 -9.06 -6.09
C SER A 75 21.02 -10.00 -5.62
N ALA A 76 21.42 -11.16 -5.10
CA ALA A 76 20.50 -12.08 -4.45
C ALA A 76 19.63 -11.36 -3.40
N LEU A 77 20.18 -10.37 -2.70
CA LEU A 77 19.46 -9.50 -1.76
C LEU A 77 18.27 -8.78 -2.40
N SER A 78 18.46 -8.22 -3.61
CA SER A 78 17.39 -7.47 -4.30
C SER A 78 16.29 -8.43 -4.75
N VAL A 79 16.65 -9.59 -5.31
CA VAL A 79 15.69 -10.62 -5.73
C VAL A 79 14.90 -11.14 -4.53
N THR A 80 15.58 -11.48 -3.43
CA THR A 80 14.93 -11.93 -2.19
C THR A 80 14.00 -10.85 -1.63
N ALA A 81 14.37 -9.58 -1.70
CA ALA A 81 13.50 -8.48 -1.28
C ALA A 81 12.21 -8.42 -2.11
N TYR A 82 12.30 -8.52 -3.44
CA TYR A 82 11.12 -8.55 -4.32
C TYR A 82 10.22 -9.75 -4.02
N VAL A 83 10.81 -10.93 -3.85
CA VAL A 83 10.06 -12.16 -3.54
C VAL A 83 9.35 -12.03 -2.19
N LEU A 84 10.03 -11.52 -1.15
CA LEU A 84 9.41 -11.31 0.16
C LEU A 84 8.31 -10.25 0.12
N ALA A 85 8.51 -9.14 -0.60
CA ALA A 85 7.48 -8.13 -0.79
C ALA A 85 6.24 -8.71 -1.48
N LEU A 86 6.43 -9.53 -2.53
CA LEU A 86 5.35 -10.18 -3.25
C LEU A 86 4.61 -11.20 -2.38
N ILE A 87 5.34 -12.05 -1.64
CA ILE A 87 4.75 -13.02 -0.71
C ILE A 87 3.95 -12.30 0.37
N GLY A 88 4.54 -11.26 0.98
CA GLY A 88 3.86 -10.47 2.00
C GLY A 88 2.57 -9.84 1.47
N PHE A 89 2.61 -9.25 0.29
CA PHE A 89 1.43 -8.68 -0.36
C PHE A 89 0.36 -9.74 -0.63
N ALA A 90 0.74 -10.85 -1.27
CA ALA A 90 -0.17 -11.93 -1.61
C ALA A 90 -0.85 -12.54 -0.38
N VAL A 91 -0.09 -12.79 0.69
CA VAL A 91 -0.63 -13.31 1.96
C VAL A 91 -1.60 -12.31 2.59
N SER A 92 -1.24 -11.02 2.58
CA SER A 92 -2.05 -9.97 3.21
C SER A 92 -3.42 -9.78 2.55
N VAL A 93 -3.52 -9.96 1.23
CA VAL A 93 -4.77 -9.80 0.48
C VAL A 93 -5.61 -11.09 0.48
N SER A 94 -4.97 -12.26 0.44
CA SER A 94 -5.67 -13.53 0.15
C SER A 94 -6.37 -14.17 1.37
N TYR A 95 -5.90 -13.91 2.59
CA TYR A 95 -6.32 -14.68 3.77
C TYR A 95 -6.98 -13.85 4.89
N ARG A 96 -7.54 -12.69 4.54
CA ARG A 96 -8.13 -11.74 5.50
C ARG A 96 -9.30 -12.29 6.31
N SER A 97 -10.04 -13.24 5.77
CA SER A 97 -11.27 -13.79 6.40
C SER A 97 -11.01 -15.02 7.27
N SER A 98 -9.74 -15.38 7.51
CA SER A 98 -9.36 -16.58 8.26
C SER A 98 -9.20 -16.30 9.76
N LEU A 99 -9.46 -17.31 10.60
CA LEU A 99 -9.17 -17.24 12.05
C LEU A 99 -7.69 -16.93 12.35
N VAL A 100 -6.79 -17.26 11.41
CA VAL A 100 -5.36 -16.96 11.51
C VAL A 100 -4.95 -15.62 10.85
N ALA A 101 -5.91 -14.79 10.42
CA ALA A 101 -5.63 -13.51 9.75
C ALA A 101 -4.66 -12.59 10.53
N PRO A 102 -4.75 -12.43 11.87
CA PRO A 102 -3.79 -11.61 12.61
C PRO A 102 -2.34 -12.12 12.47
N LEU A 103 -2.14 -13.44 12.51
CA LEU A 103 -0.82 -14.05 12.34
C LEU A 103 -0.29 -13.85 10.92
N LEU A 104 -1.16 -13.93 9.92
CA LEU A 104 -0.80 -13.71 8.51
C LEU A 104 -0.48 -12.25 8.21
N ILE A 105 -1.18 -11.30 8.85
CA ILE A 105 -0.83 -9.88 8.79
C ILE A 105 0.54 -9.63 9.41
N LEU A 106 0.82 -10.20 10.59
CA LEU A 106 2.15 -10.10 11.21
C LEU A 106 3.24 -10.71 10.33
N PHE A 107 2.97 -11.85 9.70
CA PHE A 107 3.88 -12.44 8.72
C PHE A 107 4.12 -11.53 7.53
N ALA A 108 3.06 -10.96 6.94
CA ALA A 108 3.17 -10.01 5.83
C ALA A 108 4.00 -8.76 6.20
N LEU A 109 3.80 -8.23 7.41
CA LEU A 109 4.58 -7.12 7.95
C LEU A 109 6.05 -7.50 8.15
N ALA A 110 6.33 -8.69 8.67
CA ALA A 110 7.69 -9.21 8.80
C ALA A 110 8.38 -9.36 7.43
N CYS A 111 7.66 -9.87 6.42
CA CYS A 111 8.14 -9.94 5.03
C CYS A 111 8.43 -8.54 4.46
N ALA A 112 7.52 -7.59 4.65
CA ALA A 112 7.71 -6.21 4.19
C ALA A 112 8.92 -5.54 4.86
N LEU A 113 9.06 -5.67 6.18
CA LEU A 113 10.20 -5.13 6.92
C LEU A 113 11.52 -5.74 6.46
N THR A 114 11.55 -7.06 6.26
CA THR A 114 12.72 -7.78 5.74
C THR A 114 13.05 -7.32 4.32
N ALA A 115 12.05 -7.13 3.47
CA ALA A 115 12.22 -6.61 2.12
C ALA A 115 12.82 -5.18 2.13
N VAL A 116 12.37 -4.30 3.03
CA VAL A 116 12.96 -2.97 3.22
C VAL A 116 14.43 -3.08 3.62
N VAL A 117 14.75 -3.89 4.63
CA VAL A 117 16.13 -4.06 5.11
C VAL A 117 17.04 -4.56 4.00
N LEU A 118 16.63 -5.59 3.25
CA LEU A 118 17.40 -6.13 2.12
C LEU A 118 17.56 -5.10 0.99
N THR A 119 16.51 -4.34 0.70
CA THR A 119 16.49 -3.29 -0.32
C THR A 119 17.47 -2.16 0.03
N VAL A 120 17.45 -1.71 1.29
CA VAL A 120 18.38 -0.71 1.84
C VAL A 120 19.81 -1.24 1.85
N ALA A 121 20.04 -2.48 2.32
CA ALA A 121 21.37 -3.09 2.30
C ALA A 121 21.94 -3.16 0.88
N ALA A 122 21.10 -3.51 -0.11
CA ALA A 122 21.49 -3.51 -1.50
C ALA A 122 21.75 -2.09 -2.05
N ALA A 123 21.02 -1.08 -1.57
CA ALA A 123 21.25 0.33 -1.94
C ALA A 123 22.57 0.88 -1.39
N VAL A 124 22.90 0.55 -0.14
CA VAL A 124 24.18 0.90 0.50
C VAL A 124 25.35 0.29 -0.27
N ARG A 125 25.26 -1.00 -0.62
CA ARG A 125 26.28 -1.67 -1.46
C ARG A 125 26.44 -1.01 -2.83
N ALA A 126 25.34 -0.54 -3.42
CA ALA A 126 25.35 0.16 -4.69
C ALA A 126 25.81 1.64 -4.60
N ARG A 127 26.11 2.15 -3.38
CA ARG A 127 26.51 3.54 -3.13
C ARG A 127 25.50 4.58 -3.65
N VAL A 128 24.21 4.29 -3.50
CA VAL A 128 23.14 5.27 -3.77
C VAL A 128 23.36 6.52 -2.92
N SER A 129 23.17 7.70 -3.50
CA SER A 129 23.42 8.94 -2.76
C SER A 129 22.47 9.08 -1.56
N VAL A 130 22.97 9.67 -0.46
CA VAL A 130 22.14 9.92 0.74
C VAL A 130 20.95 10.80 0.39
N ARG A 131 21.13 11.78 -0.51
CA ARG A 131 20.05 12.65 -0.99
C ARG A 131 18.96 11.86 -1.71
N ALA A 132 19.34 10.94 -2.61
CA ALA A 132 18.37 10.08 -3.28
C ALA A 132 17.66 9.15 -2.29
N ALA A 133 18.38 8.56 -1.34
CA ALA A 133 17.79 7.70 -0.31
C ALA A 133 16.76 8.44 0.56
N LEU A 134 17.08 9.66 1.02
CA LEU A 134 16.15 10.49 1.79
C LEU A 134 14.92 10.92 0.95
N THR A 135 15.14 11.27 -0.32
CA THR A 135 14.05 11.66 -1.22
C THR A 135 13.11 10.48 -1.49
N LEU A 136 13.67 9.29 -1.72
CA LEU A 136 12.89 8.06 -1.88
C LEU A 136 12.11 7.72 -0.61
N ALA A 137 12.73 7.82 0.58
CA ALA A 137 12.03 7.61 1.84
C ALA A 137 10.84 8.59 2.03
N ALA A 138 11.02 9.85 1.64
CA ALA A 138 9.94 10.84 1.66
C ALA A 138 8.82 10.46 0.67
N ILE A 139 9.15 10.03 -0.55
CA ILE A 139 8.14 9.61 -1.54
C ILE A 139 7.36 8.39 -1.03
N VAL A 140 8.03 7.42 -0.41
CA VAL A 140 7.38 6.25 0.20
C VAL A 140 6.38 6.68 1.26
N ALA A 141 6.81 7.52 2.21
CA ALA A 141 5.93 8.03 3.26
C ALA A 141 4.74 8.80 2.66
N CYS A 142 5.00 9.72 1.71
CA CYS A 142 3.95 10.48 1.04
C CYS A 142 2.97 9.58 0.27
N THR A 143 3.46 8.56 -0.44
CA THR A 143 2.62 7.64 -1.24
C THR A 143 1.72 6.82 -0.32
N SER A 144 2.30 6.21 0.72
CA SER A 144 1.54 5.42 1.70
C SER A 144 0.52 6.29 2.44
N SER A 145 0.94 7.46 2.94
CA SER A 145 0.04 8.39 3.66
C SER A 145 -1.07 8.93 2.76
N SER A 146 -0.79 9.22 1.49
CA SER A 146 -1.80 9.71 0.55
C SER A 146 -2.88 8.65 0.31
N ILE A 147 -2.49 7.38 0.12
CA ILE A 147 -3.44 6.28 -0.05
C ILE A 147 -4.29 6.11 1.21
N CYS A 148 -3.67 6.11 2.41
CA CYS A 148 -4.42 6.05 3.66
C CYS A 148 -5.41 7.21 3.80
N TRP A 149 -4.98 8.44 3.51
CA TRP A 149 -5.84 9.62 3.56
C TRP A 149 -7.00 9.58 2.56
N ILE A 150 -6.79 9.06 1.36
CA ILE A 150 -7.85 8.90 0.36
C ILE A 150 -8.96 7.99 0.92
N PHE A 151 -8.60 6.87 1.54
CA PHE A 151 -9.58 5.93 2.10
C PHE A 151 -10.19 6.43 3.42
N SER A 152 -9.42 7.08 4.28
CA SER A 152 -9.97 7.76 5.47
C SER A 152 -10.93 8.88 5.08
N GLY A 153 -10.60 9.62 4.01
CA GLY A 153 -11.48 10.63 3.42
C GLY A 153 -12.75 10.00 2.88
N TRP A 154 -12.64 8.91 2.13
CA TRP A 154 -13.80 8.18 1.61
C TRP A 154 -14.73 7.74 2.75
N VAL A 155 -14.20 7.20 3.85
CA VAL A 155 -15.01 6.87 5.04
C VAL A 155 -15.71 8.11 5.59
N SER A 156 -15.03 9.26 5.58
CA SER A 156 -15.56 10.53 6.06
C SER A 156 -16.58 11.20 5.12
N GLY A 157 -16.75 10.70 3.89
CA GLY A 157 -17.66 11.28 2.90
C GLY A 157 -17.02 11.68 1.58
N THR A 158 -15.70 11.81 1.52
CA THR A 158 -14.99 12.44 0.38
C THR A 158 -13.81 11.59 -0.09
N PRO A 159 -13.88 10.90 -1.25
CA PRO A 159 -14.92 11.01 -2.27
C PRO A 159 -16.22 10.26 -1.94
N ASP A 160 -17.28 10.58 -2.68
CA ASP A 160 -18.60 9.99 -2.46
C ASP A 160 -18.66 8.50 -2.84
N ASP A 161 -17.93 8.10 -3.88
CA ASP A 161 -17.93 6.72 -4.38
C ASP A 161 -16.61 6.01 -4.08
N TYR A 162 -16.69 4.73 -3.71
CA TYR A 162 -15.52 3.89 -3.48
C TYR A 162 -14.66 3.76 -4.74
N SER A 163 -15.28 3.65 -5.92
CA SER A 163 -14.56 3.59 -7.21
C SER A 163 -13.69 4.82 -7.44
N THR A 164 -14.15 6.00 -7.03
CA THR A 164 -13.39 7.25 -7.13
C THR A 164 -12.23 7.27 -6.13
N ALA A 165 -12.43 6.74 -4.91
CA ALA A 165 -11.35 6.55 -3.94
C ALA A 165 -10.28 5.60 -4.48
N VAL A 166 -10.69 4.46 -5.05
CA VAL A 166 -9.79 3.49 -5.67
C VAL A 166 -9.03 4.12 -6.83
N LEU A 167 -9.70 4.80 -7.76
CA LEU A 167 -9.04 5.49 -8.87
C LEU A 167 -8.00 6.51 -8.37
N SER A 168 -8.35 7.29 -7.36
CA SER A 168 -7.45 8.26 -6.75
C SER A 168 -6.23 7.59 -6.11
N ALA A 169 -6.44 6.47 -5.40
CA ALA A 169 -5.37 5.69 -4.80
C ALA A 169 -4.44 5.06 -5.85
N TRP A 170 -5.00 4.59 -6.97
CA TRP A 170 -4.22 4.07 -8.10
C TRP A 170 -3.36 5.16 -8.74
N LEU A 171 -3.93 6.36 -8.94
CA LEU A 171 -3.20 7.51 -9.45
C LEU A 171 -2.09 7.95 -8.48
N ALA A 172 -2.38 8.01 -7.18
CA ALA A 172 -1.40 8.34 -6.15
C ALA A 172 -0.26 7.31 -6.09
N GLY A 173 -0.59 6.02 -6.11
CA GLY A 173 0.39 4.93 -6.16
C GLY A 173 1.24 4.96 -7.42
N GLY A 174 0.61 5.13 -8.59
CA GLY A 174 1.31 5.25 -9.87
C GLY A 174 2.23 6.47 -9.94
N ALA A 175 1.78 7.62 -9.44
CA ALA A 175 2.58 8.83 -9.35
C ALA A 175 3.77 8.65 -8.39
N GLY A 176 3.57 8.01 -7.23
CA GLY A 176 4.63 7.71 -6.27
C GLY A 176 5.71 6.79 -6.86
N VAL A 177 5.31 5.75 -7.59
CA VAL A 177 6.23 4.86 -8.31
C VAL A 177 6.98 5.63 -9.40
N ALA A 178 6.27 6.40 -10.23
CA ALA A 178 6.89 7.18 -11.31
C ALA A 178 7.90 8.20 -10.76
N ALA A 179 7.54 8.95 -9.70
CA ALA A 179 8.42 9.90 -9.04
C ALA A 179 9.66 9.20 -8.46
N SER A 180 9.48 8.04 -7.82
CA SER A 180 10.60 7.25 -7.29
C SER A 180 11.54 6.79 -8.40
N VAL A 181 11.00 6.29 -9.51
CA VAL A 181 11.79 5.92 -10.70
C VAL A 181 12.54 7.12 -11.25
N MET A 182 11.91 8.29 -11.38
CA MET A 182 12.57 9.51 -11.85
C MET A 182 13.71 9.94 -10.94
N VAL A 183 13.50 9.96 -9.62
CA VAL A 183 14.54 10.31 -8.64
C VAL A 183 15.71 9.33 -8.74
N GLY A 184 15.43 8.03 -8.73
CA GLY A 184 16.46 7.01 -8.93
C GLY A 184 17.20 7.19 -10.25
N TRP A 185 16.46 7.44 -11.33
CA TRP A 185 17.03 7.64 -12.67
C TRP A 185 17.99 8.82 -12.73
N THR A 186 17.63 9.94 -12.10
CA THR A 186 18.48 11.13 -12.01
C THR A 186 19.72 10.89 -11.17
N ASP A 187 19.61 10.16 -10.05
CA ASP A 187 20.75 9.79 -9.22
C ASP A 187 21.75 8.91 -10.01
N GLY A 188 21.22 7.88 -10.69
CA GLY A 188 22.04 6.99 -11.52
C GLY A 188 22.73 7.69 -12.69
N ARG A 189 22.15 8.77 -13.24
CA ARG A 189 22.80 9.63 -14.26
C ARG A 189 23.97 10.41 -13.71
N ASN A 190 23.81 10.95 -12.50
CA ASN A 190 24.79 11.84 -11.88
C ASN A 190 25.91 11.08 -11.16
N ALA A 191 25.82 9.75 -11.08
CA ALA A 191 26.84 8.92 -10.46
C ALA A 191 28.16 8.95 -11.27
N PRO A 192 29.31 9.27 -10.63
CA PRO A 192 30.61 9.30 -11.30
C PRO A 192 30.95 7.92 -11.89
N GLY A 193 31.06 7.86 -13.23
CA GLY A 193 31.31 6.64 -14.01
C GLY A 193 30.21 6.23 -14.99
N GLY A 194 29.16 7.04 -15.19
CA GLY A 194 28.22 6.86 -16.31
C GLY A 194 28.86 7.23 -17.67
N PRO A 195 28.44 6.61 -18.79
CA PRO A 195 28.91 7.02 -20.11
C PRO A 195 28.63 8.51 -20.31
N ALA A 196 29.67 9.25 -20.72
CA ALA A 196 29.53 10.65 -21.10
C ALA A 196 28.44 10.76 -22.17
N ALA A 197 27.51 11.71 -21.97
CA ALA A 197 26.45 12.02 -22.92
C ALA A 197 27.04 12.54 -24.24
#